data_AF-A0A357KKV2-F1
#
_entry.id   AF-A0A357KKV2-F1
#
_cell.length_a   1.000
_cell.length_b   1.000
_cell.length_c   1.000
_cell.angle_alpha   90.00
_cell.angle_beta   90.00
_cell.angle_gamma   90.00
#
_symmetry.space_group_name_H-M   'P 1'
#
loop_
_entity.id
_entity.type
_entity.pdbx_description
1 polymer ?
#
loop_
_entity_poly.entity_id
_entity_poly.type
_entity_poly.pdbx_seq_one_letter_code
_entity_poly.pdbx_strand_id
1 'polypeptide(L)'
;MQSYMEKRDLAKNQARFYCMAILPNLFGEWTLRREWGRIGRHGQVRLDWFSSEIEAETALLALENAKRRRGYFMEPQQLGLF
;
A
#
# COMPACT_ATOMS: atom_id res chain seq x y z
N MET A 1 0.67 -10.21 4.06
CA MET A 1 -0.18 -9.68 2.95
C MET A 1 0.46 -8.45 2.32
N GLN A 2 0.39 -8.28 1.00
CA GLN A 2 0.89 -7.08 0.30
C GLN A 2 -0.07 -6.63 -0.82
N SER A 3 -0.07 -5.34 -1.14
CA SER A 3 -0.95 -4.72 -2.11
C SER A 3 -0.26 -3.56 -2.81
N TYR A 4 -0.45 -3.47 -4.12
CA TYR A 4 0.04 -2.38 -4.96
C TYR A 4 -1.11 -1.77 -5.72
N MET A 5 -1.16 -0.44 -5.69
CA MET A 5 -2.20 0.30 -6.36
C MET A 5 -1.61 1.47 -7.13
N GLU A 6 -2.15 1.74 -8.30
CA GLU A 6 -1.76 2.86 -9.13
C GLU A 6 -2.88 3.84 -9.35
N LYS A 7 -2.50 5.09 -9.63
CA LYS A 7 -3.39 6.11 -10.14
C LYS A 7 -2.71 6.82 -11.31
N ARG A 8 -3.28 6.63 -12.49
CA ARG A 8 -2.84 7.28 -13.74
C ARG A 8 -3.94 8.21 -14.25
N ASP A 9 -3.57 9.46 -14.52
CA ASP A 9 -4.42 10.47 -15.18
C ASP A 9 -3.50 11.27 -16.12
N LEU A 10 -3.59 10.97 -17.43
CA LEU A 10 -2.74 11.57 -18.46
C LEU A 10 -3.02 13.06 -18.65
N ALA A 11 -4.29 13.46 -18.55
CA ALA A 11 -4.71 14.86 -18.71
C ALA A 11 -4.10 15.76 -17.62
N LYS A 12 -3.80 15.20 -16.45
CA LYS A 12 -3.16 15.92 -15.32
C LYS A 12 -1.67 15.59 -15.15
N ASN A 13 -1.06 14.87 -16.09
CA ASN A 13 0.31 14.35 -15.96
C ASN A 13 0.54 13.70 -14.57
N GLN A 14 -0.39 12.83 -14.17
CA GLN A 14 -0.37 12.17 -12.88
C GLN A 14 -0.14 10.67 -13.07
N ALA A 15 0.99 10.19 -12.55
CA ALA A 15 1.31 8.78 -12.45
C ALA A 15 1.84 8.52 -11.04
N ARG A 16 1.01 7.89 -10.20
CA ARG A 16 1.31 7.66 -8.78
C ARG A 16 1.10 6.21 -8.41
N PHE A 17 1.89 5.75 -7.44
CA PHE A 17 1.74 4.42 -6.85
C PHE A 17 1.43 4.52 -5.35
N TYR A 18 0.92 3.42 -4.81
CA TYR A 18 0.69 3.19 -3.39
C TYR A 18 0.93 1.70 -3.09
N CYS A 19 2.01 1.38 -2.40
CA CYS A 19 2.32 0.03 -1.92
C CYS A 19 1.95 -0.08 -0.44
N MET A 20 1.40 -1.23 -0.05
CA MET A 20 1.11 -1.59 1.33
C MET A 20 1.60 -3.00 1.58
N ALA A 21 2.25 -3.22 2.71
CA ALA A 21 2.69 -4.55 3.13
C ALA A 21 2.57 -4.69 4.64
N ILE A 22 2.08 -5.84 5.09
CA ILE A 22 2.05 -6.22 6.49
C ILE A 22 3.28 -7.08 6.76
N LEU A 23 4.05 -6.69 7.76
CA LEU A 23 5.31 -7.30 8.14
C LEU A 23 5.33 -7.51 9.66
N PRO A 24 5.79 -8.66 10.16
CA PRO A 24 6.12 -8.79 11.57
C PRO A 24 7.30 -7.87 11.91
N ASN A 25 7.35 -7.34 13.12
CA ASN A 25 8.50 -6.59 13.62
C ASN A 25 9.29 -7.37 14.67
N LEU A 26 10.46 -6.84 15.08
CA LEU A 26 11.38 -7.52 15.99
C LEU A 26 10.84 -7.69 17.43
N PHE A 27 9.71 -7.09 17.75
CA PHE A 27 9.11 -7.09 19.09
C PHE A 27 7.89 -8.00 19.20
N GLY A 28 7.60 -8.82 18.18
CA GLY A 28 6.44 -9.70 18.15
C GLY A 28 5.13 -8.96 17.84
N GLU A 29 5.20 -7.70 17.43
CA GLU A 29 4.08 -6.91 16.95
C GLU A 29 4.04 -6.91 15.41
N TRP A 30 3.05 -6.23 14.85
CA TRP A 30 2.80 -6.17 13.41
C TRP A 30 2.93 -4.75 12.88
N THR A 31 3.46 -4.60 11.68
CA THR A 31 3.70 -3.30 11.04
C THR A 31 3.05 -3.25 9.68
N LEU A 32 2.22 -2.23 9.45
CA LEU A 32 1.78 -1.84 8.13
C LEU A 32 2.80 -0.87 7.53
N ARG A 33 3.63 -1.36 6.61
CA ARG A 33 4.50 -0.53 5.77
C ARG A 33 3.69 0.02 4.61
N ARG A 34 3.70 1.34 4.44
CA ARG A 34 3.03 2.05 3.36
C ARG A 34 4.06 2.88 2.60
N GLU A 35 4.07 2.75 1.30
CA GLU A 35 4.96 3.52 0.43
C GLU A 35 4.16 4.18 -0.69
N TRP A 36 4.43 5.44 -0.99
CA TRP A 36 3.72 6.14 -2.06
C TRP A 36 4.58 7.20 -2.72
N GLY A 37 4.34 7.42 -4.01
CA GLY A 37 5.13 8.38 -4.77
C GLY A 37 4.63 8.55 -6.19
N ARG A 38 5.43 9.24 -6.99
CA ARG A 38 5.27 9.22 -8.46
C ARG A 38 5.93 7.95 -9.00
N ILE A 39 5.31 7.31 -9.97
CA ILE A 39 5.89 6.14 -10.65
C ILE A 39 7.22 6.55 -11.30
N GLY A 40 8.26 5.72 -11.14
CA GLY A 40 9.62 6.00 -11.63
C GLY A 40 10.44 6.96 -10.76
N ARG A 41 9.99 7.29 -9.55
CA ARG A 41 10.75 8.07 -8.55
C ARG A 41 10.67 7.44 -7.17
N HIS A 42 11.61 7.79 -6.30
CA HIS A 42 11.54 7.43 -4.88
C HIS A 42 10.25 7.93 -4.24
N GLY A 43 9.62 7.06 -3.45
CA GLY A 43 8.43 7.35 -2.68
C GLY A 43 8.73 7.84 -1.26
N GLN A 44 7.68 8.20 -0.55
CA GLN A 44 7.68 8.35 0.90
C GLN A 44 7.24 7.05 1.53
N VAL A 45 7.86 6.69 2.65
CA VAL A 45 7.52 5.50 3.44
C VAL A 45 6.94 5.94 4.78
N ARG A 46 5.93 5.21 5.25
CA ARG A 46 5.41 5.30 6.61
C ARG A 46 5.18 3.90 7.16
N LEU A 47 5.48 3.73 8.44
CA LEU A 47 5.21 2.53 9.21
C LEU A 47 4.13 2.87 10.23
N ASP A 48 3.12 2.03 10.34
CA ASP A 48 2.15 2.08 11.44
C ASP A 48 2.18 0.74 12.18
N TRP A 49 2.24 0.78 13.51
CA TRP A 49 2.39 -0.40 14.37
C TRP A 49 1.04 -0.85 14.93
N PHE A 50 0.90 -2.16 15.08
CA PHE A 50 -0.30 -2.84 15.53
C PHE A 50 0.07 -4.00 16.46
N SER A 51 -0.79 -4.27 17.44
CA SER A 51 -0.55 -5.32 18.41
C SER A 51 -0.77 -6.73 17.85
N SER A 52 -1.54 -6.85 16.76
CA SER A 52 -1.85 -8.12 16.09
C SER A 52 -1.87 -8.01 14.56
N GLU A 53 -1.72 -9.15 13.89
CA GLU A 53 -1.81 -9.25 12.42
C GLU A 53 -3.18 -8.79 11.92
N ILE A 54 -4.24 -9.22 12.60
CA ILE A 54 -5.64 -8.94 12.24
C ILE A 54 -5.92 -7.42 12.26
N GLU A 55 -5.37 -6.70 13.24
CA GLU A 55 -5.47 -5.24 13.29
C GLU A 55 -4.77 -4.57 12.09
N ALA A 56 -3.57 -5.05 11.74
CA ALA A 56 -2.82 -4.55 10.59
C ALA A 56 -3.54 -4.85 9.27
N GLU A 57 -4.13 -6.04 9.13
CA GLU A 57 -4.93 -6.46 7.97
C GLU A 57 -6.18 -5.59 7.82
N THR A 58 -6.91 -5.36 8.91
CA THR A 58 -8.08 -4.49 8.92
C THR A 58 -7.71 -3.07 8.48
N ALA A 59 -6.58 -2.55 8.98
CA ALA A 59 -6.08 -1.23 8.60
C ALA A 59 -5.68 -1.16 7.12
N LEU A 60 -5.03 -2.21 6.59
CA LEU A 60 -4.68 -2.32 5.18
C LEU A 60 -5.93 -2.29 4.29
N LEU A 61 -6.93 -3.13 4.59
CA LEU A 61 -8.17 -3.21 3.81
C LEU A 61 -8.95 -1.88 3.85
N ALA A 62 -8.97 -1.21 5.00
CA ALA A 62 -9.59 0.12 5.13
C ALA A 62 -8.88 1.15 4.24
N LEU A 63 -7.54 1.13 4.21
CA LEU A 63 -6.72 1.98 3.35
C LEU A 63 -6.93 1.68 1.87
N GLU A 64 -6.94 0.41 1.46
CA GLU A 64 -7.24 0.01 0.09
C GLU A 64 -8.58 0.58 -0.36
N ASN A 65 -9.64 0.40 0.42
CA ASN A 65 -10.96 0.92 0.10
C ASN A 65 -10.99 2.46 0.02
N ALA A 66 -10.22 3.14 0.89
CA ALA A 66 -10.07 4.60 0.82
C ALA A 66 -9.30 5.04 -0.45
N LYS A 67 -8.29 4.29 -0.89
CA LYS A 67 -7.51 4.60 -2.10
C LYS A 67 -8.28 4.27 -3.37
N ARG A 68 -9.05 3.17 -3.39
CA ARG A 68 -9.98 2.83 -4.48
C ARG A 68 -10.95 3.98 -4.75
N ARG A 69 -11.58 4.52 -3.69
CA ARG A 69 -12.46 5.70 -3.78
C ARG A 69 -11.77 6.96 -4.29
N ARG A 70 -10.43 7.06 -4.18
CA ARG A 70 -9.63 8.18 -4.73
C ARG A 70 -9.16 7.93 -6.17
N GLY A 71 -9.63 6.86 -6.82
CA GLY A 71 -9.27 6.49 -8.19
C GLY A 71 -7.94 5.73 -8.30
N TYR A 72 -7.47 5.13 -7.20
CA TYR A 72 -6.41 4.13 -7.31
C TYR A 72 -7.02 2.78 -7.70
N PHE A 73 -6.34 2.02 -8.55
CA PHE A 73 -6.74 0.68 -8.96
C PHE A 73 -5.63 -0.31 -8.61
N MET A 74 -6.00 -1.55 -8.29
CA MET A 74 -5.03 -2.62 -8.13
C MET A 74 -4.52 -3.04 -9.50
N GLU A 75 -3.20 -3.19 -9.63
CA GLU A 75 -2.63 -3.82 -10.81
C GLU A 75 -2.67 -5.34 -10.64
N PRO A 76 -3.29 -6.11 -11.56
CA PRO A 76 -3.43 -7.56 -11.40
C PRO A 76 -2.10 -8.34 -11.45
N GLN A 77 -1.00 -7.71 -11.89
CA GLN A 77 0.26 -8.39 -12.22
C GLN A 77 1.13 -8.79 -11.02
N GLN A 78 0.69 -8.56 -9.78
CA GLN A 78 1.45 -8.95 -8.58
C GLN A 78 0.88 -10.14 -7.80
N LEU A 79 -0.01 -10.93 -8.39
CA LEU A 79 -0.46 -12.22 -7.85
C LEU A 79 0.60 -13.35 -7.95
N GLY A 80 1.86 -13.05 -8.27
CA GLY A 80 2.87 -14.09 -8.48
C GLY A 80 4.32 -13.62 -8.56
N LEU A 81 4.77 -12.75 -7.65
CA LEU A 81 6.21 -12.59 -7.39
C LEU A 81 6.43 -12.41 -5.89
N PHE A 82 7.20 -13.37 -5.33
CA PHE A 82 7.54 -13.67 -3.93
C PHE A 82 6.54 -14.55 -3.18
#